data_AF-A0AAU8PVH8-F1
#
_entry.id   AF-A0AAU8PVH8-F1
#
_cell.length_a   1.000
_cell.length_b   1.000
_cell.length_c   1.000
_cell.angle_alpha   90.00
_cell.angle_beta   90.00
_cell.angle_gamma   90.00
#
_symmetry.space_group_name_H-M   'P 1'
#
loop_
_entity.id
_entity.type
_entity.pdbx_description
1 polymer ?
#
loop_
_entity_poly.entity_id
_entity_poly.type
_entity_poly.pdbx_seq_one_letter_code
_entity_poly.pdbx_strand_id
1 'polypeptide(L)'
;MEDLILVVDDEESVRQSLKDILTDYGYRVETARDGREGLEKITTLDPATVIMDIRMPEVDGIKVLELVRLKGQDTPIILITAYGSTQSTIEAMKMGAFDYLLKPLQVNELIETVKKATEVKRLMRKTPSLTARDVIERADVMIGLSPEMQKVYKAIGRVANSNATVLIRGESGTGKELVARAIHYNSDRRDKPFIKINCASIPENLLESEMFGYEKGAFTGAITSKPGKFELAQRGTIFFDEIGEMSLSLQAKLLRVIQEREFERLGGTETIKVDVRIIAATNKDLENCIAEGTFREDLFYRLNVVDIYLPPLRERKDDIPVLVEHMIKLCNAEYKKQVTGFTDQAMKLLLEYDWPGNVRELKNVCERAVLMSTGPLLTVEDLPRNIRKSSRRLHWLKGLSGDSFKEMIAEVEREIILQALEEHNWNRSAAAQALKMNRSSLYLKMKELGIID
;
A
#
# COMPACT_ATOMS: atom_id res chain seq x y z
N MET A 1 5.91 1.65 -33.24
CA MET A 1 7.10 0.87 -32.83
C MET A 1 6.59 -0.53 -32.59
N GLU A 2 7.11 -1.49 -33.33
CA GLU A 2 6.80 -2.90 -33.11
C GLU A 2 7.40 -3.31 -31.77
N ASP A 3 6.59 -3.92 -30.91
CA ASP A 3 7.03 -4.38 -29.58
C ASP A 3 8.00 -5.55 -29.75
N LEU A 4 9.17 -5.46 -29.11
CA LEU A 4 10.19 -6.49 -29.13
C LEU A 4 9.87 -7.58 -28.11
N ILE A 5 9.79 -8.84 -28.54
CA ILE A 5 9.58 -10.00 -27.68
C ILE A 5 10.88 -10.82 -27.64
N LEU A 6 11.28 -11.25 -26.46
CA LEU A 6 12.37 -12.20 -26.28
C LEU A 6 11.81 -13.59 -25.98
N VAL A 7 12.19 -14.59 -26.77
CA VAL A 7 11.86 -16.00 -26.54
C VAL A 7 13.09 -16.72 -26.00
N VAL A 8 12.98 -17.37 -24.85
CA VAL A 8 14.06 -18.10 -24.17
C VAL A 8 13.62 -19.54 -23.94
N ASP A 9 14.25 -20.48 -24.61
CA ASP A 9 13.94 -21.91 -24.52
C ASP A 9 15.20 -22.67 -24.95
N ASP A 10 15.51 -23.85 -24.43
CA ASP A 10 16.69 -24.63 -24.84
C ASP A 10 16.45 -25.45 -26.12
N GLU A 11 15.19 -25.73 -26.46
CA GLU A 11 14.82 -26.41 -27.69
C GLU A 11 14.73 -25.46 -28.90
N GLU A 12 15.57 -25.69 -29.91
CA GLU A 12 15.61 -24.86 -31.13
C GLU A 12 14.29 -24.87 -31.91
N SER A 13 13.62 -26.02 -31.99
CA SER A 13 12.33 -26.17 -32.64
C SER A 13 11.25 -25.30 -31.99
N VAL A 14 11.22 -25.22 -30.66
CA VAL A 14 10.25 -24.41 -29.91
C VAL A 14 10.55 -22.93 -30.10
N ARG A 15 11.83 -22.52 -29.98
CA ARG A 15 12.24 -21.13 -30.25
C ARG A 15 11.82 -20.67 -31.64
N GLN A 16 12.08 -21.49 -32.66
CA GLN A 16 11.78 -21.15 -34.05
C GLN A 16 10.27 -21.09 -34.28
N SER A 17 9.50 -22.05 -33.75
CA SER A 17 8.04 -22.06 -33.86
C SER A 17 7.40 -20.81 -33.23
N LEU A 18 7.81 -20.46 -32.00
CA LEU A 18 7.33 -19.26 -31.31
C LEU A 18 7.72 -17.98 -32.05
N LYS A 19 8.94 -17.95 -32.60
CA LYS A 19 9.43 -16.83 -33.41
C LYS A 19 8.57 -16.61 -34.64
N ASP A 20 8.27 -17.68 -35.38
CA ASP A 20 7.47 -17.59 -36.60
C ASP A 20 6.04 -17.13 -36.28
N ILE A 21 5.40 -17.74 -35.27
CA ILE A 21 4.05 -17.35 -34.81
C ILE A 21 4.00 -15.88 -34.41
N LEU A 22 4.92 -15.40 -33.58
CA LEU A 22 4.89 -14.02 -33.09
C LEU A 22 5.22 -13.01 -34.19
N THR A 23 6.09 -13.37 -35.13
CA THR A 23 6.43 -12.53 -36.29
C THR A 23 5.23 -12.36 -37.22
N ASP A 24 4.45 -13.43 -37.47
CA ASP A 24 3.22 -13.39 -38.26
C ASP A 24 2.16 -12.44 -37.67
N TYR A 25 2.16 -12.28 -36.34
CA TYR A 25 1.28 -11.37 -35.62
C TYR A 25 1.86 -9.94 -35.47
N GLY A 26 2.97 -9.64 -36.13
CA GLY A 26 3.54 -8.29 -36.24
C GLY A 26 4.45 -7.88 -35.09
N TYR A 27 4.97 -8.83 -34.31
CA TYR A 27 5.97 -8.55 -33.28
C TYR A 27 7.39 -8.73 -33.82
N ARG A 28 8.32 -7.93 -33.29
CA ARG A 28 9.75 -8.17 -33.51
C ARG A 28 10.22 -9.20 -32.50
N VAL A 29 10.90 -10.25 -32.93
CA VAL A 29 11.28 -11.36 -32.04
C VAL A 29 12.78 -11.61 -32.04
N GLU A 30 13.35 -11.65 -30.84
CA GLU A 30 14.72 -12.13 -30.58
C GLU A 30 14.64 -13.43 -29.79
N THR A 31 15.66 -14.28 -29.92
CA THR A 31 15.70 -15.60 -29.28
C THR A 31 16.95 -15.75 -28.43
N ALA A 32 16.87 -16.50 -27.33
CA ALA A 32 18.01 -16.93 -26.52
C ALA A 32 17.91 -18.43 -26.25
N ARG A 33 19.06 -19.12 -26.23
CA ARG A 33 19.11 -20.59 -26.15
C ARG A 33 19.16 -21.14 -24.72
N ASP A 34 19.36 -20.28 -23.73
CA ASP A 34 19.49 -20.66 -22.34
C ASP A 34 19.18 -19.47 -21.42
N GLY A 35 19.02 -19.74 -20.13
CA GLY A 35 18.69 -18.70 -19.14
C GLY A 35 19.78 -17.63 -18.97
N ARG A 36 21.04 -17.94 -19.28
CA ARG A 36 22.16 -16.99 -19.17
C ARG A 36 22.13 -15.98 -20.30
N GLU A 37 22.02 -16.44 -21.54
CA GLU A 37 21.82 -15.59 -22.72
C GLU A 37 20.50 -14.81 -22.60
N GLY A 38 19.45 -15.44 -22.07
CA GLY A 38 18.18 -14.79 -21.78
C GLY A 38 18.37 -13.59 -20.84
N LEU A 39 19.00 -13.79 -19.68
CA LEU A 39 19.23 -12.73 -18.70
C LEU A 39 20.07 -11.56 -19.26
N GLU A 40 21.08 -11.86 -20.08
CA GLU A 40 21.89 -10.86 -20.76
C GLU A 40 21.03 -10.02 -21.72
N LYS A 41 20.27 -10.68 -22.60
CA LYS A 41 19.41 -10.00 -23.58
C LYS A 41 18.27 -9.21 -22.96
N ILE A 42 17.69 -9.67 -21.85
CA ILE A 42 16.68 -8.89 -21.11
C ILE A 42 17.28 -7.55 -20.66
N THR A 43 18.54 -7.58 -20.20
CA THR A 43 19.23 -6.39 -19.70
C THR A 43 19.65 -5.45 -20.81
N THR A 44 20.13 -5.97 -21.95
CA THR A 44 20.66 -5.14 -23.04
C THR A 44 19.59 -4.63 -23.99
N LEU A 45 18.51 -5.40 -24.22
CA LEU A 45 17.50 -5.10 -25.24
C LEU A 45 16.23 -4.48 -24.66
N ASP A 46 16.01 -4.57 -23.34
CA ASP A 46 14.78 -4.14 -22.64
C ASP A 46 13.50 -4.53 -23.43
N PRO A 47 13.25 -5.84 -23.64
CA PRO A 47 12.13 -6.30 -24.45
C PRO A 47 10.80 -5.89 -23.81
N ALA A 48 9.76 -5.77 -24.65
CA ALA A 48 8.41 -5.46 -24.21
C ALA A 48 7.81 -6.58 -23.34
N THR A 49 8.15 -7.84 -23.66
CA THR A 49 7.88 -9.00 -22.81
C THR A 49 8.89 -10.12 -23.11
N VAL A 50 9.02 -11.06 -22.18
CA VAL A 50 9.84 -12.26 -22.32
C VAL A 50 8.94 -13.48 -22.20
N ILE A 51 9.14 -14.44 -23.09
CA ILE A 51 8.53 -15.75 -23.05
C ILE A 51 9.64 -16.74 -22.72
N MET A 52 9.53 -17.47 -21.61
CA MET A 52 10.65 -18.23 -21.08
C MET A 52 10.25 -19.64 -20.63
N ASP A 53 10.96 -20.67 -21.09
CA ASP A 53 10.82 -22.01 -20.51
C ASP A 53 11.31 -22.02 -19.06
N ILE A 54 10.59 -22.71 -18.19
CA ILE A 54 11.01 -22.96 -16.82
C ILE A 54 12.20 -23.91 -16.80
N ARG A 55 12.21 -24.97 -17.61
CA ARG A 55 13.27 -25.98 -17.55
C ARG A 55 14.30 -25.72 -18.63
N MET A 56 15.43 -25.16 -18.25
CA MET A 56 16.57 -24.95 -19.13
C MET A 56 17.87 -25.37 -18.42
N PRO A 57 18.91 -25.80 -19.16
CA PRO A 57 20.21 -26.12 -18.59
C PRO A 57 20.88 -24.92 -17.92
N GLU A 58 21.73 -25.20 -16.94
CA GLU A 58 22.52 -24.22 -16.15
C GLU A 58 21.71 -23.26 -15.28
N VAL A 59 20.84 -22.45 -15.89
CA VAL A 59 20.00 -21.46 -15.24
C VAL A 59 18.56 -21.65 -15.69
N ASP A 60 17.72 -22.11 -14.76
CA ASP A 60 16.31 -22.33 -15.01
C ASP A 60 15.53 -21.00 -15.09
N GLY A 61 14.33 -21.03 -15.69
CA GLY A 61 13.52 -19.83 -15.92
C GLY A 61 13.05 -19.15 -14.64
N ILE A 62 12.90 -19.90 -13.55
CA ILE A 62 12.52 -19.35 -12.24
C ILE A 62 13.69 -18.54 -11.66
N LYS A 63 14.92 -19.04 -11.81
CA LYS A 63 16.12 -18.35 -11.35
C LYS A 63 16.40 -17.10 -12.17
N VAL A 64 16.13 -17.13 -13.48
CA VAL A 64 16.18 -15.92 -14.31
C VAL A 64 15.17 -14.89 -13.83
N LEU A 65 13.91 -15.30 -13.57
CA LEU A 65 12.87 -14.42 -13.03
C LEU A 65 13.32 -13.76 -11.72
N GLU A 66 13.84 -14.55 -10.77
CA GLU A 66 14.37 -14.05 -9.50
C GLU A 66 15.47 -12.99 -9.72
N LEU A 67 16.45 -13.29 -10.58
CA LEU A 67 17.57 -12.38 -10.87
C LEU A 67 17.14 -11.09 -11.57
N VAL A 68 16.15 -11.16 -12.48
CA VAL A 68 15.57 -9.98 -13.14
C VAL A 68 14.88 -9.09 -12.11
N ARG A 69 14.10 -9.68 -11.19
CA ARG A 69 13.40 -8.93 -10.13
C ARG A 69 14.37 -8.34 -9.10
N LEU A 70 15.41 -9.07 -8.70
CA LEU A 70 16.47 -8.55 -7.82
C LEU A 70 17.22 -7.35 -8.42
N LYS A 71 17.32 -7.26 -9.75
CA LYS A 71 17.91 -6.12 -10.46
C LYS A 71 16.94 -4.94 -10.63
N GLY A 72 15.70 -5.04 -10.14
CA GLY A 72 14.68 -4.00 -10.28
C GLY A 72 14.19 -3.81 -11.72
N GLN A 73 14.26 -4.86 -12.55
CA GLN A 73 13.71 -4.81 -13.90
C GLN A 73 12.25 -5.26 -13.91
N ASP A 74 11.39 -4.39 -14.43
CA ASP A 74 9.93 -4.59 -14.46
C ASP A 74 9.43 -5.26 -15.74
N THR A 75 10.32 -5.89 -16.52
CA THR A 75 9.90 -6.55 -17.75
C THR A 75 8.94 -7.71 -17.46
N PRO A 76 7.74 -7.74 -18.07
CA PRO A 76 6.80 -8.85 -17.93
C PRO A 76 7.39 -10.14 -18.48
N ILE A 77 7.43 -11.18 -17.65
CA ILE A 77 7.93 -12.52 -17.99
C ILE A 77 6.77 -13.50 -17.98
N ILE A 78 6.50 -14.13 -19.11
CA ILE A 78 5.54 -15.22 -19.29
C ILE A 78 6.34 -16.53 -19.22
N LEU A 79 6.00 -17.39 -18.27
CA LEU A 79 6.67 -18.68 -18.12
C LEU A 79 5.95 -19.77 -18.92
N ILE A 80 6.71 -20.66 -19.55
CA ILE A 80 6.19 -21.83 -20.25
C ILE A 80 6.74 -23.09 -19.59
N THR A 81 5.94 -24.16 -19.52
CA THR A 81 6.45 -25.49 -19.10
C THR A 81 5.56 -26.62 -19.62
N ALA A 82 6.13 -27.82 -19.75
CA ALA A 82 5.42 -29.07 -20.05
C ALA A 82 4.77 -29.73 -18.82
N TYR A 83 5.15 -29.32 -17.60
CA TYR A 83 4.61 -29.85 -16.35
C TYR A 83 4.14 -28.71 -15.46
N GLY A 84 2.84 -28.64 -15.21
CA GLY A 84 2.26 -27.75 -14.21
C GLY A 84 1.65 -28.52 -13.05
N SER A 85 2.26 -28.38 -11.87
CA SER A 85 1.50 -28.53 -10.64
C SER A 85 0.94 -27.16 -10.26
N THR A 86 -0.29 -27.11 -9.75
CA THR A 86 -0.91 -25.88 -9.24
C THR A 86 0.00 -25.13 -8.26
N GLN A 87 0.83 -25.86 -7.51
CA GLN A 87 1.80 -25.31 -6.56
C GLN A 87 2.94 -24.54 -7.23
N SER A 88 3.53 -25.09 -8.31
CA SER A 88 4.61 -24.43 -9.06
C SER A 88 4.15 -23.14 -9.75
N THR A 89 2.91 -23.10 -10.25
CA THR A 89 2.32 -21.91 -10.84
C THR A 89 2.10 -20.81 -9.79
N ILE A 90 1.64 -21.17 -8.60
CA ILE A 90 1.44 -20.21 -7.50
C ILE A 90 2.77 -19.60 -7.06
N GLU A 91 3.83 -20.40 -6.92
CA GLU A 91 5.16 -19.93 -6.54
C GLU A 91 5.75 -18.98 -7.59
N ALA A 92 5.65 -19.33 -8.87
CA ALA A 92 6.11 -18.48 -9.97
C ALA A 92 5.38 -17.13 -10.01
N MET A 93 4.06 -17.12 -9.77
CA MET A 93 3.27 -15.89 -9.70
C MET A 93 3.65 -15.04 -8.47
N LYS A 94 3.91 -15.66 -7.30
CA LYS A 94 4.43 -14.96 -6.11
C LYS A 94 5.80 -14.31 -6.34
N MET A 95 6.63 -14.92 -7.19
CA MET A 95 7.93 -14.38 -7.59
C MET A 95 7.82 -13.26 -8.65
N GLY A 96 6.60 -12.90 -9.06
CA GLY A 96 6.36 -11.79 -9.98
C GLY A 96 6.44 -12.17 -11.45
N ALA A 97 6.17 -13.43 -11.82
CA ALA A 97 5.83 -13.79 -13.20
C ALA A 97 4.57 -13.01 -13.64
N PHE A 98 4.53 -12.61 -14.90
CA PHE A 98 3.36 -11.94 -15.46
C PHE A 98 2.21 -12.90 -15.67
N ASP A 99 2.52 -14.04 -16.28
CA ASP A 99 1.58 -15.12 -16.54
C ASP A 99 2.34 -16.44 -16.75
N TYR A 100 1.60 -17.52 -16.91
CA TYR A 100 2.12 -18.87 -17.04
C TYR A 100 1.30 -19.65 -18.07
N LEU A 101 1.96 -20.30 -19.02
CA LEU A 101 1.34 -21.08 -20.09
C LEU A 101 1.82 -22.54 -20.08
N LEU A 102 0.89 -23.47 -20.28
CA LEU A 102 1.19 -24.90 -20.36
C LEU A 102 1.44 -25.34 -21.81
N LYS A 103 2.53 -26.08 -22.05
CA LYS A 103 2.73 -26.80 -23.31
C LYS A 103 1.74 -27.99 -23.34
N PRO A 104 1.03 -28.25 -24.45
CA PRO A 104 1.13 -27.59 -25.76
C PRO A 104 0.40 -26.23 -25.79
N LEU A 105 1.08 -25.21 -26.30
CA LEU A 105 0.58 -23.84 -26.34
C LEU A 105 -0.53 -23.68 -27.39
N GLN A 106 -1.65 -23.08 -26.98
CA GLN A 106 -2.65 -22.61 -27.92
C GLN A 106 -2.26 -21.23 -28.45
N VAL A 107 -2.21 -21.08 -29.78
CA VAL A 107 -1.77 -19.82 -30.43
C VAL A 107 -2.59 -18.62 -29.95
N ASN A 108 -3.92 -18.76 -29.85
CA ASN A 108 -4.77 -17.66 -29.41
C ASN A 108 -4.48 -17.21 -27.98
N GLU A 109 -4.25 -18.17 -27.07
CA GLU A 109 -3.92 -17.90 -25.67
C GLU A 109 -2.55 -17.22 -25.54
N LEU A 110 -1.54 -17.73 -26.26
CA LEU A 110 -0.22 -17.13 -26.34
C LEU A 110 -0.29 -15.67 -26.77
N ILE A 111 -0.98 -15.39 -27.89
CA ILE A 111 -1.08 -14.03 -28.44
C ILE A 111 -1.86 -13.11 -27.49
N GLU A 112 -2.93 -13.59 -26.86
CA GLU A 112 -3.69 -12.79 -25.90
C GLU A 112 -2.84 -12.42 -24.67
N THR A 113 -2.10 -13.37 -24.13
CA THR A 113 -1.21 -13.15 -22.98
C THR A 113 -0.05 -12.20 -23.33
N VAL A 114 0.56 -12.38 -24.50
CA VAL A 114 1.60 -11.46 -25.02
C VAL A 114 1.05 -10.05 -25.21
N LYS A 115 -0.16 -9.91 -25.76
CA LYS A 115 -0.81 -8.60 -25.93
C LYS A 115 -1.05 -7.91 -24.58
N LYS A 116 -1.53 -8.64 -23.57
CA LYS A 116 -1.70 -8.11 -22.20
C LYS A 116 -0.35 -7.71 -21.59
N ALA A 117 0.69 -8.53 -21.75
CA ALA A 117 2.03 -8.27 -21.21
C ALA A 117 2.66 -7.02 -21.82
N THR A 118 2.61 -6.91 -23.14
CA THR A 118 3.13 -5.73 -23.89
C THR A 118 2.33 -4.46 -23.57
N GLU A 119 1.01 -4.56 -23.41
CA GLU A 119 0.18 -3.44 -22.95
C GLU A 119 0.59 -2.98 -21.54
N VAL A 120 0.81 -3.90 -20.61
CA VAL A 120 1.28 -3.56 -19.25
C VAL A 120 2.65 -2.89 -19.29
N LYS A 121 3.63 -3.41 -20.05
CA LYS A 121 4.93 -2.73 -20.21
C LYS A 121 4.76 -1.35 -20.85
N ARG A 122 3.86 -1.19 -21.82
CA ARG A 122 3.57 0.10 -22.45
C ARG A 122 2.93 1.09 -21.49
N LEU A 123 2.04 0.63 -20.60
CA LEU A 123 1.47 1.44 -19.53
C LEU A 123 2.57 1.86 -18.54
N MET A 124 3.45 0.93 -18.14
CA MET A 124 4.60 1.20 -17.27
C MET A 124 5.64 2.14 -17.90
N ARG A 125 5.82 2.12 -19.23
CA ARG A 125 6.67 3.06 -19.98
C ARG A 125 6.01 4.41 -20.27
N LYS A 126 4.67 4.47 -20.32
CA LYS A 126 3.89 5.70 -20.52
C LYS A 126 3.69 6.48 -19.23
N THR A 127 3.73 5.81 -18.08
CA THR A 127 4.22 6.43 -16.85
C THR A 127 5.64 6.87 -17.17
N PRO A 128 5.97 8.18 -17.20
CA PRO A 128 7.37 8.55 -17.22
C PRO A 128 7.99 7.83 -16.04
N SER A 129 8.98 6.98 -16.29
CA SER A 129 9.99 6.75 -15.29
C SER A 129 10.45 8.14 -14.90
N LEU A 130 9.95 8.64 -13.78
CA LEU A 130 10.60 9.67 -13.01
C LEU A 130 12.06 9.23 -13.03
N THR A 131 12.87 10.02 -13.72
CA THR A 131 14.25 9.67 -14.05
C THR A 131 14.90 9.13 -12.79
N ALA A 132 15.77 8.12 -12.89
CA ALA A 132 16.47 7.54 -11.74
C ALA A 132 17.25 8.56 -10.88
N ARG A 133 17.29 9.84 -11.27
CA ARG A 133 17.80 10.97 -10.49
C ARG A 133 16.73 11.72 -9.66
N ASP A 134 15.43 11.56 -9.94
CA ASP A 134 14.34 12.21 -9.21
C ASP A 134 13.62 11.28 -8.21
N VAL A 135 13.75 9.96 -8.38
CA VAL A 135 13.09 8.94 -7.53
C VAL A 135 13.94 8.55 -6.31
N ILE A 136 15.25 8.74 -6.38
CA ILE A 136 16.17 8.32 -5.30
C ILE A 136 16.06 9.22 -4.06
N GLU A 137 15.33 10.35 -4.12
CA GLU A 137 15.21 11.30 -3.01
C GLU A 137 13.79 11.51 -2.44
N ARG A 138 12.77 10.72 -2.82
CA ARG A 138 11.40 10.97 -2.31
C ARG A 138 10.82 9.79 -1.53
N ALA A 139 10.40 10.09 -0.29
CA ALA A 139 9.62 9.23 0.59
C ALA A 139 8.18 8.92 0.09
N ASP A 140 7.90 9.20 -1.19
CA ASP A 140 6.55 9.24 -1.79
C ASP A 140 6.28 8.07 -2.75
N VAL A 141 7.11 7.03 -2.75
CA VAL A 141 6.90 5.84 -3.60
C VAL A 141 5.96 4.85 -2.91
N MET A 142 4.91 4.41 -3.61
CA MET A 142 4.07 3.32 -3.12
C MET A 142 4.76 1.98 -3.33
N ILE A 143 4.95 1.24 -2.24
CA ILE A 143 5.64 -0.04 -2.23
C ILE A 143 4.67 -1.11 -1.74
N GLY A 144 4.60 -2.20 -2.50
CA GLY A 144 3.80 -3.36 -2.20
C GLY A 144 3.87 -4.37 -3.34
N LEU A 145 4.09 -5.63 -3.00
CA LEU A 145 4.09 -6.76 -3.92
C LEU A 145 2.88 -7.67 -3.71
N SER A 146 2.17 -7.49 -2.58
CA SER A 146 0.98 -8.26 -2.23
C SER A 146 -0.12 -8.22 -3.32
N PRO A 147 -0.85 -9.33 -3.53
CA PRO A 147 -1.99 -9.37 -4.45
C PRO A 147 -3.03 -8.27 -4.21
N GLU A 148 -3.21 -7.86 -2.96
CA GLU A 148 -4.11 -6.79 -2.53
C GLU A 148 -3.62 -5.44 -3.08
N MET A 149 -2.32 -5.15 -2.96
CA MET A 149 -1.73 -3.94 -3.56
C MET A 149 -1.76 -3.96 -5.08
N GLN A 150 -1.63 -5.13 -5.72
CA GLN A 150 -1.79 -5.25 -7.17
C GLN A 150 -3.20 -4.84 -7.64
N LYS A 151 -4.25 -5.11 -6.85
CA LYS A 151 -5.61 -4.63 -7.14
C LYS A 151 -5.68 -3.10 -7.05
N VAL A 152 -5.03 -2.50 -6.06
CA VAL A 152 -4.94 -1.03 -5.91
C VAL A 152 -4.23 -0.41 -7.12
N TYR A 153 -3.09 -0.94 -7.54
CA TYR A 153 -2.37 -0.44 -8.71
C TYR A 153 -3.19 -0.53 -10.00
N LYS A 154 -3.91 -1.65 -10.20
CA LYS A 154 -4.82 -1.80 -11.34
C LYS A 154 -5.95 -0.76 -11.32
N ALA A 155 -6.52 -0.47 -10.14
CA ALA A 155 -7.55 0.55 -10.00
C ALA A 155 -7.01 1.95 -10.32
N ILE A 156 -5.81 2.29 -9.82
CA ILE A 156 -5.12 3.55 -10.14
C ILE A 156 -4.93 3.68 -11.65
N GLY A 157 -4.39 2.66 -12.32
CA GLY A 157 -4.14 2.69 -13.76
C GLY A 157 -5.43 2.89 -14.58
N ARG A 158 -6.54 2.26 -14.18
CA ARG A 158 -7.84 2.42 -14.84
C ARG A 158 -8.41 3.83 -14.69
N VAL A 159 -8.25 4.44 -13.51
CA VAL A 159 -8.87 5.73 -13.22
C VAL A 159 -7.98 6.93 -13.56
N ALA A 160 -6.67 6.74 -13.73
CA ALA A 160 -5.73 7.83 -13.94
C ALA A 160 -6.11 8.73 -15.13
N ASN A 161 -6.54 8.18 -16.26
CA ASN A 161 -6.94 8.95 -17.45
C ASN A 161 -8.41 9.39 -17.47
N SER A 162 -9.13 9.26 -16.34
CA SER A 162 -10.52 9.70 -16.19
C SER A 162 -10.61 10.96 -15.33
N ASN A 163 -11.62 11.79 -15.57
CA ASN A 163 -11.99 12.91 -14.69
C ASN A 163 -12.99 12.50 -13.58
N ALA A 164 -13.31 11.20 -13.46
CA ALA A 164 -14.18 10.70 -12.40
C ALA A 164 -13.63 11.03 -11.01
N THR A 165 -14.54 11.29 -10.08
CA THR A 165 -14.24 11.41 -8.66
C THR A 165 -13.78 10.06 -8.11
N VAL A 166 -12.78 10.10 -7.24
CA VAL A 166 -12.23 8.89 -6.62
C VAL A 166 -12.34 9.03 -5.11
N LEU A 167 -12.95 8.05 -4.47
CA LEU A 167 -12.99 7.89 -3.03
C LEU A 167 -11.97 6.82 -2.61
N ILE A 168 -11.02 7.21 -1.77
CA ILE A 168 -9.97 6.33 -1.27
C ILE A 168 -10.30 5.99 0.19
N ARG A 169 -10.61 4.72 0.45
CA ARG A 169 -10.93 4.23 1.78
C ARG A 169 -9.76 3.47 2.38
N GLY A 170 -9.67 3.46 3.70
CA GLY A 170 -8.71 2.64 4.43
C GLY A 170 -8.29 3.27 5.74
N GLU A 171 -7.68 2.48 6.60
CA GLU A 171 -7.27 2.94 7.93
C GLU A 171 -6.25 4.09 7.89
N SER A 172 -6.05 4.75 9.02
CA SER A 172 -5.02 5.77 9.12
C SER A 172 -3.63 5.14 8.91
N GLY A 173 -2.79 5.82 8.13
CA GLY A 173 -1.42 5.38 7.88
C GLY A 173 -1.26 4.28 6.82
N THR A 174 -2.30 3.89 6.08
CA THR A 174 -2.19 2.88 4.99
C THR A 174 -1.56 3.40 3.69
N GLY A 175 -1.46 4.72 3.52
CA GLY A 175 -0.89 5.36 2.33
C GLY A 175 -1.88 6.03 1.37
N LYS A 176 -3.08 6.41 1.84
CA LYS A 176 -4.14 7.03 1.00
C LYS A 176 -3.67 8.27 0.22
N GLU A 177 -2.83 9.12 0.82
CA GLU A 177 -2.24 10.28 0.12
C GLU A 177 -1.33 9.85 -1.05
N LEU A 178 -0.54 8.78 -0.88
CA LEU A 178 0.34 8.28 -1.93
C LEU A 178 -0.47 7.76 -3.13
N VAL A 179 -1.62 7.16 -2.87
CA VAL A 179 -2.56 6.73 -3.92
C VAL A 179 -3.14 7.93 -4.67
N ALA A 180 -3.56 8.98 -3.95
CA ALA A 180 -4.07 10.20 -4.59
C ALA A 180 -3.00 10.87 -5.47
N ARG A 181 -1.75 10.94 -5.00
CA ARG A 181 -0.61 11.43 -5.78
C ARG A 181 -0.36 10.58 -7.00
N ALA A 182 -0.39 9.25 -6.86
CA ALA A 182 -0.19 8.34 -7.98
C ALA A 182 -1.27 8.50 -9.05
N ILE A 183 -2.54 8.64 -8.65
CA ILE A 183 -3.63 8.92 -9.60
C ILE A 183 -3.36 10.23 -10.37
N HIS A 184 -2.95 11.29 -9.67
CA HIS A 184 -2.65 12.58 -10.28
C HIS A 184 -1.46 12.51 -11.25
N TYR A 185 -0.30 11.99 -10.82
CA TYR A 185 0.91 11.96 -11.63
C TYR A 185 0.85 10.98 -12.81
N ASN A 186 -0.08 10.02 -12.78
CA ASN A 186 -0.36 9.14 -13.92
C ASN A 186 -1.52 9.63 -14.81
N SER A 187 -2.10 10.80 -14.53
CA SER A 187 -3.22 11.36 -15.31
C SER A 187 -2.78 12.34 -16.40
N ASP A 188 -3.71 12.74 -17.25
CA ASP A 188 -3.55 13.86 -18.20
C ASP A 188 -3.30 15.21 -17.49
N ARG A 189 -3.50 15.28 -16.16
CA ARG A 189 -3.28 16.47 -15.32
C ARG A 189 -1.95 16.41 -14.54
N ARG A 190 -1.04 15.49 -14.84
CA ARG A 190 0.24 15.30 -14.10
C ARG A 190 1.12 16.53 -13.96
N ASP A 191 1.08 17.44 -14.96
CA ASP A 191 1.87 18.67 -15.01
C ASP A 191 1.08 19.89 -14.47
N LYS A 192 -0.07 19.64 -13.84
CA LYS A 192 -0.97 20.65 -13.26
C LYS A 192 -0.90 20.61 -11.72
N PRO A 193 -1.44 21.63 -11.02
CA PRO A 193 -1.38 21.66 -9.57
C PRO A 193 -2.05 20.44 -8.92
N PHE A 194 -1.41 19.89 -7.89
CA PHE A 194 -1.98 18.93 -6.95
C PHE A 194 -2.15 19.64 -5.60
N ILE A 195 -3.37 20.03 -5.26
CA ILE A 195 -3.68 20.80 -4.06
C ILE A 195 -4.27 19.87 -3.00
N LYS A 196 -3.59 19.76 -1.86
CA LYS A 196 -4.08 18.98 -0.70
C LYS A 196 -4.85 19.87 0.28
N ILE A 197 -5.93 19.31 0.82
CA ILE A 197 -6.70 19.85 1.95
C ILE A 197 -6.90 18.71 2.94
N ASN A 198 -6.50 18.90 4.20
CA ASN A 198 -6.84 17.97 5.27
C ASN A 198 -7.99 18.55 6.09
N CYS A 199 -9.12 17.86 6.11
CA CYS A 199 -10.35 18.34 6.72
C CYS A 199 -10.38 18.22 8.25
N ALA A 200 -9.51 17.40 8.86
CA ALA A 200 -9.46 17.22 10.31
C ALA A 200 -8.55 18.23 11.03
N SER A 201 -7.52 18.73 10.35
CA SER A 201 -6.46 19.55 10.95
C SER A 201 -6.74 21.06 10.95
N ILE A 202 -7.74 21.51 10.17
CA ILE A 202 -8.07 22.93 10.00
C ILE A 202 -9.42 23.21 10.67
N PRO A 203 -9.53 24.21 11.56
CA PRO A 203 -10.80 24.64 12.13
C PRO A 203 -11.82 25.00 11.04
N GLU A 204 -13.10 24.69 11.24
CA GLU A 204 -14.16 24.81 10.22
C GLU A 204 -14.16 26.17 9.48
N ASN A 205 -14.16 27.29 10.21
CA ASN A 205 -14.18 28.63 9.62
C ASN A 205 -12.93 28.92 8.76
N LEU A 206 -11.78 28.35 9.14
CA LEU A 206 -10.54 28.48 8.37
C LEU A 206 -10.56 27.52 7.17
N LEU A 207 -11.17 26.34 7.30
CA LEU A 207 -11.29 25.38 6.22
C LEU A 207 -12.16 25.94 5.09
N GLU A 208 -13.26 26.61 5.43
CA GLU A 208 -14.13 27.27 4.46
C GLU A 208 -13.38 28.35 3.66
N SER A 209 -12.67 29.22 4.36
CA SER A 209 -11.92 30.31 3.74
C SER A 209 -10.69 29.84 2.97
N GLU A 210 -10.05 28.74 3.39
CA GLU A 210 -9.01 28.10 2.59
C GLU A 210 -9.58 27.45 1.33
N MET A 211 -10.72 26.73 1.41
CA MET A 211 -11.32 26.07 0.25
C MET A 211 -11.78 27.06 -0.83
N PHE A 212 -12.58 28.05 -0.42
CA PHE A 212 -13.31 28.93 -1.34
C PHE A 212 -12.70 30.33 -1.47
N GLY A 213 -11.74 30.70 -0.61
CA GLY A 213 -11.22 32.07 -0.59
C GLY A 213 -12.22 33.06 -0.01
N TYR A 214 -11.81 34.32 0.05
CA TYR A 214 -12.63 35.39 0.61
C TYR A 214 -12.35 36.74 -0.03
N GLU A 215 -13.36 37.59 -0.04
CA GLU A 215 -13.25 38.98 -0.43
C GLU A 215 -12.87 39.88 0.75
N LYS A 216 -12.41 41.09 0.42
CA LYS A 216 -12.11 42.10 1.45
C LYS A 216 -13.38 42.42 2.25
N GLY A 217 -13.29 42.32 3.57
CA GLY A 217 -14.41 42.59 4.48
C GLY A 217 -15.36 41.41 4.72
N ALA A 218 -15.06 40.21 4.21
CA ALA A 218 -15.90 39.03 4.41
C ALA A 218 -16.08 38.60 5.88
N PHE A 219 -15.08 38.87 6.73
CA PHE A 219 -15.12 38.63 8.18
C PHE A 219 -14.15 39.57 8.90
N THR A 220 -14.20 39.59 10.24
CA THR A 220 -13.30 40.40 11.07
C THR A 220 -11.84 39.98 10.85
N GLY A 221 -11.04 40.86 10.24
CA GLY A 221 -9.64 40.57 9.88
C GLY A 221 -9.39 40.32 8.39
N ALA A 222 -10.43 40.27 7.54
CA ALA A 222 -10.29 40.17 6.09
C ALA A 222 -9.87 41.51 5.44
N ILE A 223 -8.62 41.93 5.65
CA ILE A 223 -8.09 43.23 5.18
C ILE A 223 -7.92 43.25 3.64
N THR A 224 -7.63 42.10 3.05
CA THR A 224 -7.43 41.89 1.60
C THR A 224 -8.25 40.70 1.11
N SER A 225 -8.52 40.61 -0.18
CA SER A 225 -9.06 39.39 -0.79
C SER A 225 -7.97 38.31 -0.89
N LYS A 226 -8.34 37.03 -0.77
CA LYS A 226 -7.43 35.88 -0.93
C LYS A 226 -8.11 34.79 -1.78
N PRO A 227 -7.42 34.26 -2.81
CA PRO A 227 -7.96 33.16 -3.61
C PRO A 227 -8.04 31.86 -2.81
N GLY A 228 -9.07 31.05 -3.10
CA GLY A 228 -9.28 29.74 -2.49
C GLY A 228 -8.45 28.63 -3.12
N LYS A 229 -8.36 27.49 -2.44
CA LYS A 229 -7.68 26.27 -2.91
C LYS A 229 -8.31 25.71 -4.19
N PHE A 230 -9.62 25.90 -4.41
CA PHE A 230 -10.24 25.54 -5.69
C PHE A 230 -9.69 26.35 -6.86
N GLU A 231 -9.46 27.65 -6.67
CA GLU A 231 -8.84 28.51 -7.71
C GLU A 231 -7.40 28.09 -7.97
N LEU A 232 -6.64 27.82 -6.90
CA LEU A 232 -5.26 27.34 -7.00
C LEU A 232 -5.15 25.96 -7.66
N ALA A 233 -6.20 25.14 -7.58
CA ALA A 233 -6.29 23.82 -8.18
C ALA A 233 -6.75 23.84 -9.64
N GLN A 234 -6.98 25.01 -10.24
CA GLN A 234 -7.57 25.14 -11.57
C GLN A 234 -6.83 24.31 -12.63
N ARG A 235 -7.59 23.52 -13.40
CA ARG A 235 -7.14 22.50 -14.36
C ARG A 235 -6.33 21.35 -13.77
N GLY A 236 -6.13 21.33 -12.45
CA GLY A 236 -5.37 20.34 -11.71
C GLY A 236 -6.26 19.37 -10.93
N THR A 237 -5.77 18.96 -9.77
CA THR A 237 -6.44 18.00 -8.88
C THR A 237 -6.47 18.56 -7.46
N ILE A 238 -7.61 18.44 -6.81
CA ILE A 238 -7.76 18.72 -5.39
C ILE A 238 -7.95 17.40 -4.64
N PHE A 239 -7.17 17.21 -3.58
CA PHE A 239 -7.20 16.04 -2.73
C PHE A 239 -7.75 16.41 -1.35
N PHE A 240 -8.91 15.87 -0.99
CA PHE A 240 -9.50 15.99 0.33
C PHE A 240 -9.11 14.79 1.19
N ASP A 241 -8.24 15.01 2.17
CA ASP A 241 -7.86 14.03 3.17
C ASP A 241 -8.81 14.13 4.36
N GLU A 242 -9.28 12.99 4.86
CA GLU A 242 -10.22 12.87 5.98
C GLU A 242 -11.58 13.56 5.71
N ILE A 243 -12.16 13.35 4.51
CA ILE A 243 -13.42 14.01 4.08
C ILE A 243 -14.60 13.78 5.05
N GLY A 244 -14.59 12.66 5.79
CA GLY A 244 -15.59 12.35 6.81
C GLY A 244 -15.53 13.21 8.09
N GLU A 245 -14.57 14.14 8.19
CA GLU A 245 -14.49 15.14 9.26
C GLU A 245 -15.11 16.49 8.85
N MET A 246 -15.52 16.65 7.58
CA MET A 246 -16.09 17.90 7.09
C MET A 246 -17.48 18.14 7.71
N SER A 247 -17.78 19.38 8.10
CA SER A 247 -19.12 19.74 8.60
C SER A 247 -20.19 19.69 7.50
N LEU A 248 -21.46 19.50 7.89
CA LEU A 248 -22.58 19.41 6.95
C LEU A 248 -22.74 20.67 6.06
N SER A 249 -22.42 21.85 6.60
CA SER A 249 -22.43 23.13 5.89
C SER A 249 -21.43 23.14 4.74
N LEU A 250 -20.18 22.72 5.01
CA LEU A 250 -19.12 22.60 4.02
C LEU A 250 -19.39 21.48 3.01
N GLN A 251 -19.96 20.37 3.46
CA GLN A 251 -20.38 19.28 2.57
C GLN A 251 -21.40 19.76 1.52
N ALA A 252 -22.37 20.60 1.92
CA ALA A 252 -23.34 21.18 0.98
C ALA A 252 -22.69 22.12 -0.04
N LYS A 253 -21.71 22.93 0.38
CA LYS A 253 -20.94 23.78 -0.54
C LYS A 253 -20.08 22.97 -1.50
N LEU A 254 -19.38 21.94 -1.00
CA LEU A 254 -18.60 21.03 -1.82
C LEU A 254 -19.47 20.32 -2.87
N LEU A 255 -20.66 19.87 -2.49
CA LEU A 255 -21.62 19.27 -3.41
C LEU A 255 -21.97 20.22 -4.57
N ARG A 256 -22.26 21.51 -4.27
CA ARG A 256 -22.53 22.53 -5.30
C ARG A 256 -21.36 22.67 -6.26
N VAL A 257 -20.12 22.66 -5.77
CA VAL A 257 -18.92 22.72 -6.64
C VAL A 257 -18.79 21.48 -7.53
N ILE A 258 -19.06 20.28 -6.99
CA ILE A 258 -18.99 19.04 -7.77
C ILE A 258 -20.04 19.03 -8.89
N GLN A 259 -21.25 19.53 -8.61
CA GLN A 259 -22.37 19.53 -9.55
C GLN A 259 -22.27 20.65 -10.59
N GLU A 260 -22.11 21.89 -10.14
CA GLU A 260 -22.21 23.08 -11.00
C GLU A 260 -20.86 23.52 -11.57
N ARG A 261 -19.74 23.00 -11.01
CA ARG A 261 -18.37 23.40 -11.37
C ARG A 261 -18.11 24.90 -11.18
N GLU A 262 -18.78 25.48 -10.19
CA GLU A 262 -18.63 26.87 -9.82
C GLU A 262 -18.87 27.08 -8.33
N PHE A 263 -18.34 28.18 -7.80
CA PHE A 263 -18.54 28.61 -6.42
C PHE A 263 -18.37 30.13 -6.28
N GLU A 264 -18.72 30.67 -5.11
CA GLU A 264 -18.51 32.07 -4.76
C GLU A 264 -17.54 32.15 -3.58
N ARG A 265 -16.68 33.18 -3.58
CA ARG A 265 -15.83 33.49 -2.42
C ARG A 265 -16.68 33.92 -1.23
N LEU A 266 -16.16 33.73 -0.02
CA LEU A 266 -16.80 34.25 1.18
C LEU A 266 -16.94 35.78 1.10
N GLY A 267 -18.16 36.27 1.34
CA GLY A 267 -18.49 37.70 1.26
C GLY A 267 -18.52 38.28 -0.15
N GLY A 268 -18.29 37.47 -1.19
CA GLY A 268 -18.39 37.85 -2.59
C GLY A 268 -19.71 37.40 -3.21
N THR A 269 -20.06 38.02 -4.34
CA THR A 269 -21.20 37.62 -5.19
C THR A 269 -20.78 37.17 -6.59
N GLU A 270 -19.47 37.20 -6.88
CA GLU A 270 -18.93 36.77 -8.16
C GLU A 270 -18.87 35.23 -8.21
N THR A 271 -19.52 34.66 -9.21
CA THR A 271 -19.49 33.22 -9.49
C THR A 271 -18.23 32.86 -10.27
N ILE A 272 -17.41 31.99 -9.67
CA ILE A 272 -16.12 31.54 -10.21
C ILE A 272 -16.27 30.12 -10.76
N LYS A 273 -16.01 29.93 -12.06
CA LYS A 273 -16.00 28.61 -12.69
C LYS A 273 -14.67 27.88 -12.48
N VAL A 274 -14.75 26.60 -12.13
CA VAL A 274 -13.58 25.80 -11.77
C VAL A 274 -13.59 24.45 -12.51
N ASP A 275 -12.45 24.09 -13.12
CA ASP A 275 -12.22 22.76 -13.71
C ASP A 275 -11.19 22.03 -12.87
N VAL A 276 -11.65 21.23 -11.92
CA VAL A 276 -10.79 20.53 -10.96
C VAL A 276 -11.22 19.08 -10.86
N ARG A 277 -10.24 18.18 -10.94
CA ARG A 277 -10.46 16.78 -10.60
C ARG A 277 -10.47 16.62 -9.08
N ILE A 278 -11.47 15.93 -8.54
CA ILE A 278 -11.61 15.73 -7.09
C ILE A 278 -11.22 14.29 -6.73
N ILE A 279 -10.34 14.15 -5.75
CA ILE A 279 -10.01 12.90 -5.07
C ILE A 279 -10.29 13.11 -3.59
N ALA A 280 -10.99 12.19 -2.94
CA ALA A 280 -11.28 12.23 -1.52
C ALA A 280 -10.73 10.99 -0.83
N ALA A 281 -10.34 11.10 0.43
CA ALA A 281 -9.90 10.00 1.27
C ALA A 281 -10.57 10.03 2.64
N THR A 282 -10.83 8.86 3.20
CA THR A 282 -11.40 8.72 4.55
C THR A 282 -10.92 7.44 5.23
N ASN A 283 -10.85 7.49 6.55
CA ASN A 283 -10.71 6.32 7.43
C ASN A 283 -12.02 5.97 8.17
N LYS A 284 -13.05 6.81 8.05
CA LYS A 284 -14.39 6.54 8.59
C LYS A 284 -15.22 5.72 7.61
N ASP A 285 -16.15 4.96 8.19
CA ASP A 285 -17.27 4.34 7.47
C ASP A 285 -18.30 5.43 7.16
N LEU A 286 -18.38 5.86 5.90
CA LEU A 286 -19.25 6.97 5.51
C LEU A 286 -20.72 6.56 5.52
N GLU A 287 -21.01 5.28 5.29
CA GLU A 287 -22.36 4.72 5.36
C GLU A 287 -22.91 4.83 6.79
N ASN A 288 -22.10 4.54 7.81
CA ASN A 288 -22.46 4.80 9.20
C ASN A 288 -22.60 6.31 9.49
N CYS A 289 -21.70 7.15 8.98
CA CYS A 289 -21.83 8.61 9.14
C CYS A 289 -23.12 9.17 8.51
N ILE A 290 -23.59 8.58 7.40
CA ILE A 290 -24.89 8.92 6.80
C ILE A 290 -26.03 8.53 7.73
N ALA A 291 -26.00 7.30 8.27
CA ALA A 291 -27.02 6.83 9.22
C ALA A 291 -27.09 7.69 10.49
N GLU A 292 -25.96 8.21 10.94
CA GLU A 292 -25.84 9.13 12.09
C GLU A 292 -26.16 10.59 11.74
N GLY A 293 -26.39 10.92 10.47
CA GLY A 293 -26.67 12.28 10.01
C GLY A 293 -25.47 13.23 10.04
N THR A 294 -24.25 12.70 10.15
CA THR A 294 -22.99 13.48 10.17
C THR A 294 -22.36 13.60 8.77
N PHE A 295 -22.82 12.81 7.80
CA PHE A 295 -22.43 12.91 6.40
C PHE A 295 -23.64 12.90 5.47
N ARG A 296 -23.60 13.71 4.41
CA ARG A 296 -24.70 13.80 3.46
C ARG A 296 -24.67 12.67 2.45
N GLU A 297 -25.81 12.00 2.30
CA GLU A 297 -25.99 10.92 1.33
C GLU A 297 -25.78 11.37 -0.13
N ASP A 298 -26.25 12.57 -0.49
CA ASP A 298 -26.12 13.10 -1.85
C ASP A 298 -24.66 13.41 -2.24
N LEU A 299 -23.87 13.92 -1.31
CA LEU A 299 -22.43 14.11 -1.48
C LEU A 299 -21.70 12.76 -1.62
N PHE A 300 -22.06 11.77 -0.80
CA PHE A 300 -21.46 10.44 -0.85
C PHE A 300 -21.57 9.83 -2.26
N TYR A 301 -22.75 9.83 -2.87
CA TYR A 301 -22.93 9.28 -4.22
C TYR A 301 -22.16 10.06 -5.30
N ARG A 302 -21.88 11.35 -5.08
CA ARG A 302 -21.07 12.17 -6.01
C ARG A 302 -19.56 11.95 -5.85
N LEU A 303 -19.11 11.61 -4.64
CA LEU A 303 -17.71 11.27 -4.38
C LEU A 303 -17.39 9.82 -4.74
N ASN A 304 -18.33 8.90 -4.51
CA ASN A 304 -18.14 7.46 -4.64
C ASN A 304 -18.39 6.93 -6.07
N VAL A 305 -17.82 7.60 -7.07
CA VAL A 305 -17.90 7.13 -8.47
C VAL A 305 -16.89 6.01 -8.72
N VAL A 306 -15.69 6.14 -8.18
CA VAL A 306 -14.68 5.07 -8.13
C VAL A 306 -14.21 4.91 -6.69
N ASP A 307 -14.42 3.73 -6.14
CA ASP A 307 -13.99 3.37 -4.78
C ASP A 307 -12.67 2.59 -4.83
N ILE A 308 -11.66 3.05 -4.08
CA ILE A 308 -10.38 2.38 -3.93
C ILE A 308 -10.14 2.12 -2.45
N TYR A 309 -10.26 0.85 -2.06
CA TYR A 309 -9.97 0.41 -0.70
C TYR A 309 -8.47 0.08 -0.55
N LEU A 310 -7.83 0.66 0.47
CA LEU A 310 -6.46 0.37 0.84
C LEU A 310 -6.43 -0.62 2.01
N PRO A 311 -5.87 -1.82 1.80
CA PRO A 311 -5.80 -2.82 2.85
C PRO A 311 -4.90 -2.35 4.01
N PRO A 312 -5.30 -2.64 5.25
CA PRO A 312 -4.43 -2.44 6.40
C PRO A 312 -3.20 -3.35 6.31
N LEU A 313 -2.10 -2.97 6.96
CA LEU A 313 -0.82 -3.66 6.84
C LEU A 313 -0.88 -5.11 7.33
N ARG A 314 -1.76 -5.42 8.30
CA ARG A 314 -2.03 -6.79 8.78
C ARG A 314 -2.60 -7.74 7.71
N GLU A 315 -3.24 -7.21 6.67
CA GLU A 315 -3.79 -8.00 5.56
C GLU A 315 -2.78 -8.16 4.42
N ARG A 316 -1.65 -7.45 4.47
CA ARG A 316 -0.57 -7.48 3.46
C ARG A 316 0.80 -7.58 4.13
N LYS A 317 0.94 -8.54 5.05
CA LYS A 317 2.18 -8.75 5.82
C LYS A 317 3.39 -9.09 4.94
N ASP A 318 3.16 -9.66 3.77
CA ASP A 318 4.19 -9.96 2.77
C ASP A 318 4.90 -8.70 2.24
N ASP A 319 4.28 -7.51 2.39
CA ASP A 319 4.89 -6.24 2.00
C ASP A 319 5.87 -5.70 3.06
N ILE A 320 5.80 -6.18 4.31
CA ILE A 320 6.59 -5.64 5.43
C ILE A 320 8.11 -5.69 5.17
N PRO A 321 8.71 -6.81 4.69
CA PRO A 321 10.15 -6.86 4.46
C PRO A 321 10.64 -5.80 3.45
N VAL A 322 9.93 -5.62 2.34
CA VAL A 322 10.28 -4.65 1.29
C VAL A 322 10.06 -3.21 1.79
N LEU A 323 9.00 -2.96 2.55
CA LEU A 323 8.76 -1.67 3.19
C LEU A 323 9.88 -1.31 4.17
N VAL A 324 10.30 -2.26 5.00
CA VAL A 324 11.39 -2.10 5.97
C VAL A 324 12.71 -1.80 5.25
N GLU A 325 13.06 -2.56 4.22
CA GLU A 325 14.27 -2.34 3.43
C GLU A 325 14.31 -0.92 2.86
N HIS A 326 13.20 -0.48 2.27
CA HIS A 326 13.09 0.86 1.72
C HIS A 326 13.21 1.96 2.79
N MET A 327 12.52 1.80 3.92
CA MET A 327 12.57 2.77 5.02
C MET A 327 13.97 2.88 5.63
N ILE A 328 14.66 1.75 5.80
CA ILE A 328 16.05 1.72 6.29
C ILE A 328 16.97 2.46 5.32
N LYS A 329 16.82 2.23 4.01
CA LYS A 329 17.60 2.92 2.97
C LYS A 329 17.41 4.44 3.04
N LEU A 330 16.18 4.91 3.19
CA LEU A 330 15.88 6.34 3.36
C LEU A 330 16.51 6.89 4.65
N CYS A 331 16.32 6.19 5.78
CA CYS A 331 16.87 6.61 7.07
C CYS A 331 18.40 6.63 7.08
N ASN A 332 19.07 5.68 6.41
CA ASN A 332 20.53 5.67 6.29
C ASN A 332 21.05 6.90 5.54
N ALA A 333 20.38 7.30 4.46
CA ALA A 333 20.75 8.48 3.69
C ALA A 333 20.58 9.76 4.53
N GLU A 334 19.48 9.87 5.27
CA GLU A 334 19.17 11.03 6.11
C GLU A 334 20.08 11.13 7.35
N TYR A 335 20.22 10.03 8.09
CA TYR A 335 20.97 10.00 9.36
C TYR A 335 22.45 9.61 9.20
N LYS A 336 22.92 9.42 7.97
CA LYS A 336 24.29 8.98 7.65
C LYS A 336 24.70 7.71 8.39
N LYS A 337 23.79 6.74 8.43
CA LYS A 337 23.97 5.42 9.05
C LYS A 337 24.23 4.35 7.98
N GLN A 338 24.66 3.16 8.41
CA GLN A 338 24.91 2.01 7.55
C GLN A 338 24.20 0.75 8.08
N VAL A 339 22.92 0.92 8.43
CA VAL A 339 22.09 -0.22 8.86
C VAL A 339 21.72 -1.07 7.65
N THR A 340 21.97 -2.37 7.70
CA THR A 340 21.67 -3.30 6.61
C THR A 340 20.30 -3.96 6.76
N GLY A 341 19.72 -3.99 7.96
CA GLY A 341 18.42 -4.61 8.19
C GLY A 341 18.13 -4.90 9.66
N PHE A 342 17.05 -5.63 9.90
CA PHE A 342 16.74 -6.26 11.18
C PHE A 342 17.29 -7.68 11.22
N THR A 343 17.59 -8.19 12.42
CA THR A 343 17.85 -9.62 12.61
C THR A 343 16.59 -10.44 12.34
N ASP A 344 16.73 -11.72 11.99
CA ASP A 344 15.59 -12.61 11.70
C ASP A 344 14.57 -12.65 12.86
N GLN A 345 15.06 -12.62 14.10
CA GLN A 345 14.21 -12.59 15.29
C GLN A 345 13.39 -11.29 15.38
N ALA A 346 14.00 -10.14 15.08
CA ALA A 346 13.30 -8.86 15.08
C ALA A 346 12.33 -8.77 13.91
N MET A 347 12.71 -9.24 12.72
CA MET A 347 11.83 -9.31 11.54
C MET A 347 10.60 -10.18 11.80
N LYS A 348 10.75 -11.32 12.47
CA LYS A 348 9.62 -12.17 12.86
C LYS A 348 8.62 -11.43 13.74
N LEU A 349 9.08 -10.62 14.70
CA LEU A 349 8.19 -9.80 15.53
C LEU A 349 7.48 -8.71 14.73
N LEU A 350 8.16 -8.11 13.74
CA LEU A 350 7.54 -7.15 12.83
C LEU A 350 6.42 -7.81 11.99
N LEU A 351 6.60 -9.04 11.53
CA LEU A 351 5.59 -9.79 10.79
C LEU A 351 4.41 -10.23 11.67
N GLU A 352 4.67 -10.58 12.94
CA GLU A 352 3.62 -11.01 13.87
C GLU A 352 2.74 -9.85 14.35
N TYR A 353 3.27 -8.62 14.41
CA TYR A 353 2.52 -7.45 14.86
C TYR A 353 1.37 -7.06 13.91
N ASP A 354 0.28 -6.52 14.46
CA ASP A 354 -0.94 -6.17 13.70
C ASP A 354 -0.93 -4.75 13.10
N TRP A 355 0.05 -3.93 13.47
CA TRP A 355 0.26 -2.59 12.91
C TRP A 355 -0.99 -1.69 12.91
N PRO A 356 -1.55 -1.34 14.08
CA PRO A 356 -2.72 -0.46 14.16
C PRO A 356 -2.49 0.93 13.53
N GLY A 357 -1.26 1.44 13.50
CA GLY A 357 -0.91 2.67 12.78
C GLY A 357 -0.37 2.42 11.36
N ASN A 358 -0.49 1.20 10.85
CA ASN A 358 -0.14 0.76 9.50
C ASN A 358 1.30 1.17 9.09
N VAL A 359 1.48 1.57 7.83
CA VAL A 359 2.79 1.94 7.26
C VAL A 359 3.40 3.15 7.98
N ARG A 360 2.58 4.07 8.51
CA ARG A 360 3.05 5.22 9.30
C ARG A 360 3.71 4.78 10.60
N GLU A 361 3.10 3.83 11.31
CA GLU A 361 3.70 3.26 12.51
C GLU A 361 4.97 2.49 12.19
N LEU A 362 4.95 1.64 11.14
CA LEU A 362 6.14 0.90 10.70
C LEU A 362 7.31 1.84 10.37
N LYS A 363 7.04 2.96 9.67
CA LYS A 363 8.03 3.99 9.39
C LYS A 363 8.65 4.55 10.67
N ASN A 364 7.82 4.97 11.62
CA ASN A 364 8.29 5.54 12.88
C ASN A 364 9.15 4.54 13.69
N VAL A 365 8.79 3.25 13.64
CA VAL A 365 9.55 2.17 14.28
C VAL A 365 10.91 1.99 13.62
N CYS A 366 10.96 1.93 12.29
CA CYS A 366 12.22 1.79 11.54
C CYS A 366 13.13 3.00 11.77
N GLU A 367 12.58 4.21 11.67
CA GLU A 367 13.31 5.47 11.88
C GLU A 367 13.95 5.52 13.27
N ARG A 368 13.16 5.25 14.32
CA ARG A 368 13.67 5.21 15.69
C ARG A 368 14.76 4.16 15.88
N ALA A 369 14.57 2.97 15.30
CA ALA A 369 15.55 1.89 15.42
C ALA A 369 16.87 2.26 14.71
N VAL A 370 16.81 2.82 13.50
CA VAL A 370 18.00 3.29 12.77
C VAL A 370 18.71 4.43 13.50
N LEU A 371 17.96 5.39 14.05
CA LEU A 371 18.54 6.51 14.78
C LEU A 371 19.33 6.05 16.02
N MET A 372 18.75 5.11 16.77
CA MET A 372 19.35 4.55 18.00
C MET A 372 20.38 3.45 17.73
N SER A 373 20.54 3.02 16.48
CA SER A 373 21.43 1.93 16.12
C SER A 373 22.90 2.25 16.42
N THR A 374 23.58 1.27 17.01
CA THR A 374 25.03 1.28 17.24
C THR A 374 25.80 0.38 16.28
N GLY A 375 25.10 -0.56 15.63
CA GLY A 375 25.68 -1.52 14.68
C GLY A 375 24.90 -1.61 13.37
N PRO A 376 25.35 -2.48 12.44
CA PRO A 376 24.74 -2.62 11.12
C PRO A 376 23.40 -3.37 11.15
N LEU A 377 23.11 -4.14 12.20
CA LEU A 377 21.86 -4.90 12.33
C LEU A 377 21.04 -4.43 13.52
N LEU A 378 19.74 -4.24 13.29
CA LEU A 378 18.74 -3.90 14.30
C LEU A 378 18.22 -5.16 14.98
N THR A 379 18.26 -5.18 16.30
CA THR A 379 17.90 -6.33 17.13
C THR A 379 16.50 -6.18 17.73
N VAL A 380 16.06 -7.19 18.47
CA VAL A 380 14.78 -7.14 19.20
C VAL A 380 14.75 -6.01 20.23
N GLU A 381 15.91 -5.63 20.80
CA GLU A 381 16.00 -4.58 21.82
C GLU A 381 15.72 -3.18 21.27
N ASP A 382 16.01 -2.98 19.97
CA ASP A 382 15.76 -1.74 19.23
C ASP A 382 14.27 -1.54 18.93
N LEU A 383 13.46 -2.59 19.05
CA LEU A 383 12.02 -2.52 18.85
C LEU A 383 11.29 -1.91 20.08
N PRO A 384 10.20 -1.17 19.86
CA PRO A 384 9.30 -0.74 20.92
C PRO A 384 8.78 -1.90 21.80
N ARG A 385 8.50 -1.60 23.07
CA ARG A 385 8.05 -2.61 24.07
C ARG A 385 6.74 -3.30 23.66
N ASN A 386 5.81 -2.57 23.03
CA ASN A 386 4.54 -3.13 22.54
C ASN A 386 4.75 -4.21 21.47
N ILE A 387 5.71 -4.02 20.55
CA ILE A 387 6.04 -5.01 19.51
C ILE A 387 6.75 -6.21 20.15
N ARG A 388 7.71 -5.96 21.05
CA ARG A 388 8.40 -7.02 21.81
C ARG A 388 7.46 -7.92 22.63
N LYS A 389 6.38 -7.36 23.17
CA LYS A 389 5.40 -8.10 23.99
C LYS A 389 4.31 -8.79 23.16
N SER A 390 4.13 -8.43 21.88
CA SER A 390 3.10 -9.02 21.02
C SER A 390 3.26 -10.53 20.85
N SER A 391 4.51 -11.02 20.81
CA SER A 391 4.80 -12.46 20.75
C SER A 391 4.37 -13.20 22.01
N ARG A 392 4.31 -12.56 23.18
CA ARG A 392 3.90 -13.22 24.42
C ARG A 392 2.40 -13.48 24.51
N ARG A 393 1.54 -12.74 23.79
CA ARG A 393 0.08 -12.88 23.95
C ARG A 393 -0.52 -14.16 23.35
N LEU A 394 0.17 -14.82 22.41
CA LEU A 394 -0.35 -16.02 21.72
C LEU A 394 0.60 -17.23 21.74
N HIS A 395 1.84 -17.08 22.22
CA HIS A 395 2.81 -18.18 22.23
C HIS A 395 2.53 -19.23 23.32
N TRP A 396 1.82 -18.88 24.39
CA TRP A 396 1.38 -19.83 25.42
C TRP A 396 0.20 -20.69 24.93
N LEU A 397 -0.70 -20.16 24.09
CA LEU A 397 -1.80 -20.93 23.48
C LEU A 397 -1.32 -22.06 22.56
N LYS A 398 -0.16 -21.89 21.90
CA LYS A 398 0.46 -22.93 21.05
C LYS A 398 1.15 -24.04 21.84
N GLY A 399 1.39 -23.85 23.15
CA GLY A 399 1.99 -24.85 24.04
C GLY A 399 0.96 -25.71 24.80
N LEU A 400 -0.34 -25.42 24.64
CA LEU A 400 -1.43 -26.16 25.29
C LEU A 400 -1.75 -27.43 24.49
N SER A 401 -0.76 -28.32 24.40
CA SER A 401 -0.95 -29.69 23.93
C SER A 401 -1.44 -30.55 25.08
N GLY A 402 -2.75 -30.69 25.19
CA GLY A 402 -3.44 -31.66 26.05
C GLY A 402 -3.37 -31.34 27.54
N ASP A 403 -4.44 -30.74 28.07
CA ASP A 403 -5.17 -31.17 29.26
C ASP A 403 -6.41 -30.25 29.40
N SER A 404 -7.42 -30.62 30.20
CA SER A 404 -8.83 -30.23 30.04
C SER A 404 -9.13 -28.72 29.83
N PHE A 405 -10.26 -28.37 29.18
CA PHE A 405 -10.74 -26.99 29.00
C PHE A 405 -10.73 -26.15 30.30
N LYS A 406 -10.91 -26.82 31.44
CA LYS A 406 -10.87 -26.20 32.77
C LYS A 406 -9.48 -25.69 33.15
N GLU A 407 -8.43 -26.41 32.77
CA GLU A 407 -7.04 -26.04 33.04
C GLU A 407 -6.57 -24.93 32.10
N MET A 408 -7.01 -24.96 30.84
CA MET A 408 -6.80 -23.86 29.90
C MET A 408 -7.40 -22.55 30.42
N ILE A 409 -8.63 -22.56 30.94
CA ILE A 409 -9.25 -21.37 31.56
C ILE A 409 -8.46 -20.91 32.78
N ALA A 410 -8.06 -21.84 33.66
CA ALA A 410 -7.29 -21.51 34.86
C ALA A 410 -5.97 -20.82 34.52
N GLU A 411 -5.27 -21.27 33.47
CA GLU A 411 -4.02 -20.67 33.03
C GLU A 411 -4.21 -19.25 32.45
N VAL A 412 -5.27 -19.04 31.66
CA VAL A 412 -5.64 -17.70 31.16
C VAL A 412 -5.94 -16.76 32.32
N GLU A 413 -6.73 -17.23 33.29
CA GLU A 413 -7.09 -16.44 34.47
C GLU A 413 -5.85 -16.11 35.32
N ARG A 414 -4.92 -17.06 35.46
CA ARG A 414 -3.67 -16.88 36.21
C ARG A 414 -2.82 -15.77 35.61
N GLU A 415 -2.63 -15.77 34.30
CA GLU A 415 -1.85 -14.76 33.58
C GLU A 415 -2.50 -13.37 33.62
N ILE A 416 -3.83 -13.27 33.44
CA ILE A 416 -4.54 -11.98 33.55
C ILE A 416 -4.35 -11.37 34.94
N ILE A 417 -4.44 -12.20 35.98
CA ILE A 417 -4.25 -11.77 37.36
C ILE A 417 -2.79 -11.36 37.61
N LEU A 418 -1.81 -12.14 37.13
CA LEU A 418 -0.39 -11.80 37.25
C LEU A 418 -0.05 -10.49 36.54
N GLN A 419 -0.54 -10.29 35.32
CA GLN A 419 -0.31 -9.06 34.57
C GLN A 419 -0.88 -7.83 35.31
N ALA A 420 -2.10 -7.93 35.83
CA ALA A 420 -2.71 -6.85 36.61
C ALA A 420 -1.95 -6.59 37.92
N LEU A 421 -1.41 -7.63 38.57
CA LEU A 421 -0.56 -7.47 39.75
C LEU A 421 0.75 -6.77 39.39
N GLU A 422 1.45 -7.20 38.33
CA GLU A 422 2.70 -6.59 37.88
C GLU A 422 2.53 -5.12 37.48
N GLU A 423 1.50 -4.79 36.70
CA GLU A 423 1.20 -3.42 36.27
C GLU A 423 0.90 -2.48 37.45
N HIS A 424 0.45 -3.04 38.57
CA HIS A 424 0.15 -2.31 39.80
C HIS A 424 1.14 -2.58 40.94
N ASN A 425 2.38 -2.98 40.63
CA ASN A 425 3.45 -3.23 41.62
C ASN A 425 3.02 -4.14 42.78
N TRP A 426 2.28 -5.20 42.47
CA TRP A 426 1.71 -6.18 43.40
C TRP A 426 0.72 -5.59 44.44
N ASN A 427 0.20 -4.38 44.19
CA ASN A 427 -0.88 -3.82 44.99
C ASN A 427 -2.22 -4.50 44.65
N ARG A 428 -2.61 -5.45 45.50
CA ARG A 428 -3.81 -6.28 45.33
C ARG A 428 -5.11 -5.48 45.26
N SER A 429 -5.21 -4.33 45.95
CA SER A 429 -6.41 -3.50 45.90
C SER A 429 -6.54 -2.77 44.56
N ALA A 430 -5.42 -2.23 44.04
CA ALA A 430 -5.38 -1.57 42.75
C ALA A 430 -5.58 -2.55 41.59
N ALA A 431 -4.96 -3.74 41.66
CA ALA A 431 -5.14 -4.81 40.68
C ALA A 431 -6.59 -5.31 40.64
N ALA A 432 -7.24 -5.49 41.80
CA ALA A 432 -8.65 -5.89 41.86
C ALA A 432 -9.57 -4.85 41.22
N GLN A 433 -9.30 -3.56 41.47
CA GLN A 433 -10.06 -2.46 40.89
C GLN A 433 -9.89 -2.38 39.36
N ALA A 434 -8.66 -2.56 38.86
CA ALA A 434 -8.36 -2.58 37.43
C ALA A 434 -9.06 -3.76 36.73
N LEU A 435 -9.12 -4.91 37.38
CA LEU A 435 -9.83 -6.10 36.92
C LEU A 435 -11.35 -6.07 37.17
N LYS A 436 -11.88 -4.96 37.71
CA LYS A 436 -13.30 -4.79 38.07
C LYS A 436 -13.85 -5.92 38.95
N MET A 437 -13.04 -6.41 39.87
CA MET A 437 -13.41 -7.46 40.82
C MET A 437 -13.21 -7.00 42.26
N ASN A 438 -13.95 -7.62 43.18
CA ASN A 438 -13.77 -7.38 44.60
C ASN A 438 -12.43 -7.93 45.08
N ARG A 439 -11.77 -7.24 46.02
CA ARG A 439 -10.47 -7.65 46.58
C ARG A 439 -10.51 -9.06 47.18
N SER A 440 -11.62 -9.45 47.81
CA SER A 440 -11.83 -10.80 48.34
C SER A 440 -11.92 -11.86 47.25
N SER A 441 -12.57 -11.56 46.13
CA SER A 441 -12.66 -12.46 44.95
C SER A 441 -11.31 -12.63 44.26
N LEU A 442 -10.55 -11.54 44.11
CA LEU A 442 -9.18 -11.61 43.60
C LEU A 442 -8.31 -12.50 44.50
N TYR A 443 -8.38 -12.32 45.82
CA TYR A 443 -7.63 -13.13 46.77
C TYR A 443 -7.94 -14.62 46.68
N LEU A 444 -9.23 -14.98 46.55
CA LEU A 444 -9.67 -16.36 46.40
C LEU A 444 -9.11 -16.99 45.12
N LYS A 445 -9.23 -16.29 43.99
CA LYS A 445 -8.67 -16.73 42.71
C LYS A 445 -7.14 -16.85 42.74
N MET A 446 -6.45 -15.92 43.39
CA MET A 446 -4.99 -16.00 43.56
C MET A 446 -4.56 -17.26 44.32
N LYS A 447 -5.36 -17.71 45.30
CA LYS A 447 -5.10 -18.94 46.05
C LYS A 447 -5.45 -20.20 45.24
N GLU A 448 -6.62 -20.22 44.60
CA GLU A 448 -7.06 -21.34 43.74
C GLU A 448 -6.10 -21.59 42.57
N LEU A 449 -5.54 -20.51 42.01
CA LEU A 449 -4.62 -20.56 40.88
C LEU A 449 -3.16 -20.71 41.30
N GLY A 450 -2.83 -20.82 42.60
CA GLY A 450 -1.47 -21.01 43.10
C GLY A 450 -0.52 -19.84 42.84
N ILE A 451 -1.02 -18.60 42.91
CA ILE A 451 -0.23 -17.36 42.80
C ILE A 451 0.29 -16.90 44.18
N ILE A 452 -0.43 -17.27 45.24
CA ILE A 452 -0.07 -17.03 46.65
C ILE A 452 -0.35 -18.30 47.45
N ASP A 453 0.39 -18.50 48.53
CA ASP A 453 0.20 -19.63 49.48
C ASP A 453 -1.12 -19.57 50.26
#